data_AF-A0A2N3F2E8-F1
#
_entry.id   AF-A0A2N3F2E8-F1
#
_cell.length_a   1.000
_cell.length_b   1.000
_cell.length_c   1.000
_cell.angle_alpha   90.00
_cell.angle_beta   90.00
_cell.angle_gamma   90.00
#
_symmetry.space_group_name_H-M   'P 1'
#
loop_
_entity.id
_entity.type
_entity.pdbx_description
1 polymer ?
#
loop_
_entity_poly.entity_id
_entity_poly.type
_entity_poly.pdbx_seq_one_letter_code
_entity_poly.pdbx_strand_id
1 'polypeptide(L)'
;MSEHSLRNLPRSEFPGSRPSSSHDDAARGAYPGHVPLPDVLELPLAINLLAVFFGALGGTLRAGEDEQTDLVGVFTLAAAMGFGGGLVRDLLLGNLPPAAFRDPSYLIVAAGAAGLGMLFLYYLRKLGPVLWPIDTIVIGLFACVGTNAALIADLDMLPAIIIGTIASVGGLILSDLLQGRPSSIMYVGPPNAVAGMAGAVAYALLYTGTRPVISIGIAVIATVLVRLTGPVFHMTVPQPRMRAYELRVKRRESNRTMARLRRSSKGSSDSIE
;
A
#
# COMPACT_ATOMS: atom_id res chain seq x y z
N MET A 1 -56.58 30.95 4.65
CA MET A 1 -57.49 29.80 4.85
C MET A 1 -57.85 29.26 3.47
N SER A 2 -57.52 27.98 3.22
CA SER A 2 -58.02 27.05 2.18
C SER A 2 -58.30 27.57 0.75
N GLU A 3 -57.51 27.17 -0.25
CA GLU A 3 -57.70 25.99 -1.13
C GLU A 3 -58.64 26.20 -2.33
N HIS A 4 -58.22 25.65 -3.47
CA HIS A 4 -59.00 25.26 -4.66
C HIS A 4 -59.51 26.36 -5.62
N SER A 5 -58.76 26.59 -6.70
CA SER A 5 -59.24 26.33 -8.08
C SER A 5 -58.30 26.98 -9.09
N LEU A 6 -57.36 26.22 -9.65
CA LEU A 6 -56.90 26.38 -11.04
C LEU A 6 -56.53 25.00 -11.60
N ARG A 7 -57.55 24.13 -11.68
CA ARG A 7 -57.63 23.09 -12.71
C ARG A 7 -57.78 23.82 -14.04
N ASN A 8 -56.77 23.75 -14.90
CA ASN A 8 -56.85 23.72 -16.38
C ASN A 8 -55.53 24.19 -16.98
N LEU A 9 -54.60 23.26 -17.19
CA LEU A 9 -53.64 23.37 -18.28
C LEU A 9 -53.59 22.02 -19.03
N PRO A 10 -53.61 22.05 -20.37
CA PRO A 10 -53.80 20.87 -21.21
C PRO A 10 -52.59 19.92 -21.17
N ARG A 11 -52.86 18.62 -21.03
CA ARG A 11 -51.86 17.56 -21.16
C ARG A 11 -51.43 17.47 -22.63
N SER A 12 -50.20 17.85 -22.93
CA SER A 12 -49.54 17.45 -24.17
C SER A 12 -49.14 15.99 -24.07
N GLU A 13 -49.90 15.13 -24.75
CA GLU A 13 -49.49 13.76 -25.05
C GLU A 13 -48.22 13.80 -25.91
N PHE A 14 -47.09 13.40 -25.34
CA PHE A 14 -45.89 13.06 -26.12
C PHE A 14 -45.94 11.56 -26.46
N PRO A 15 -46.01 11.19 -27.75
CA PRO A 15 -46.09 9.80 -28.18
C PRO A 15 -44.70 9.15 -28.20
N GLY A 16 -44.58 7.95 -27.61
CA GLY A 16 -43.43 7.06 -27.85
C GLY A 16 -42.54 6.77 -26.64
N SER A 17 -43.07 6.10 -25.63
CA SER A 17 -42.26 5.33 -24.68
C SER A 17 -41.80 4.01 -25.31
N ARG A 18 -40.65 4.04 -25.98
CA ARG A 18 -39.79 2.87 -26.18
C ARG A 18 -38.36 3.29 -25.84
N PRO A 19 -37.75 2.81 -24.74
CA PRO A 19 -36.31 2.96 -24.61
C PRO A 19 -35.66 2.11 -25.71
N SER A 20 -34.90 2.76 -26.58
CA SER A 20 -34.07 2.13 -27.61
C SER A 20 -33.01 1.27 -26.92
N SER A 21 -33.20 -0.05 -26.98
CA SER A 21 -32.35 -1.09 -26.42
C SER A 21 -31.05 -1.30 -27.20
N SER A 22 -30.31 -0.23 -27.50
CA SER A 22 -29.04 -0.32 -28.24
C SER A 22 -27.89 0.41 -27.57
N HIS A 23 -28.16 1.34 -26.64
CA HIS A 23 -27.11 2.04 -25.89
C HIS A 23 -26.82 1.44 -24.51
N ASP A 24 -27.76 0.72 -23.91
CA ASP A 24 -27.56 0.05 -22.62
C ASP A 24 -26.78 -1.27 -22.77
N ASP A 25 -26.84 -1.92 -23.93
CA ASP A 25 -26.15 -3.21 -24.15
C ASP A 25 -24.65 -3.03 -24.39
N ALA A 26 -24.21 -1.86 -24.89
CA ALA A 26 -22.80 -1.53 -25.03
C ALA A 26 -22.12 -1.26 -23.67
N ALA A 27 -22.85 -0.71 -22.71
CA ALA A 27 -22.34 -0.49 -21.35
C ALA A 27 -22.34 -1.77 -20.51
N ARG A 28 -23.24 -2.72 -20.80
CA ARG A 28 -23.27 -4.05 -20.17
C ARG A 28 -22.19 -5.01 -20.69
N GLY A 29 -21.61 -4.74 -21.86
CA GLY A 29 -20.52 -5.54 -22.43
C GLY A 29 -19.12 -5.21 -21.86
N ALA A 30 -18.95 -4.10 -21.16
CA ALA A 30 -17.64 -3.66 -20.64
C ALA A 30 -17.28 -4.26 -19.28
N TYR A 31 -18.26 -4.80 -18.56
CA TYR A 31 -18.06 -5.51 -17.32
C TYR A 31 -18.50 -6.96 -17.52
N PRO A 32 -17.56 -7.93 -17.68
CA PRO A 32 -17.95 -9.33 -17.66
C PRO A 32 -18.74 -9.58 -16.37
N GLY A 33 -19.98 -10.05 -16.55
CA GLY A 33 -20.90 -10.34 -15.47
C GLY A 33 -20.25 -11.29 -14.46
N HIS A 34 -20.54 -11.05 -13.17
CA HIS A 34 -20.15 -11.84 -12.00
C HIS A 34 -19.30 -13.07 -12.34
N VAL A 35 -17.99 -12.86 -12.47
CA VAL A 35 -17.04 -13.96 -12.33
C VAL A 35 -17.22 -14.42 -10.89
N PRO A 36 -17.74 -15.63 -10.62
CA PRO A 36 -17.69 -16.18 -9.29
C PRO A 36 -16.22 -16.42 -9.03
N LEU A 37 -15.56 -15.43 -8.42
CA LEU A 37 -14.19 -15.59 -7.96
C LEU A 37 -14.25 -16.74 -6.95
N PRO A 38 -13.45 -17.81 -7.14
CA PRO A 38 -13.34 -18.89 -6.17
C PRO A 38 -13.10 -18.27 -4.79
N ASP A 39 -13.67 -18.86 -3.74
CA ASP A 39 -13.39 -18.47 -2.36
C ASP A 39 -11.88 -18.24 -2.25
N VAL A 40 -11.49 -16.98 -1.97
CA VAL A 40 -10.11 -16.47 -1.99
C VAL A 40 -9.24 -17.05 -0.85
N LEU A 41 -9.54 -18.28 -0.45
CA LEU A 41 -9.20 -18.95 0.80
C LEU A 41 -8.62 -20.35 0.56
N GLU A 42 -7.80 -20.54 -0.47
CA GLU A 42 -6.88 -21.70 -0.47
C GLU A 42 -5.76 -21.54 0.58
N LEU A 43 -5.55 -20.31 1.08
CA LEU A 43 -4.77 -20.09 2.30
C LEU A 43 -5.68 -20.28 3.53
N PRO A 44 -5.24 -21.02 4.56
CA PRO A 44 -5.97 -21.14 5.81
C PRO A 44 -6.37 -19.75 6.33
N LEU A 45 -7.66 -19.52 6.60
CA LEU A 45 -8.20 -18.27 7.15
C LEU A 45 -7.35 -17.74 8.32
N ALA A 46 -6.82 -18.67 9.14
CA ALA A 46 -5.90 -18.38 10.22
C ALA A 46 -4.66 -17.56 9.80
N ILE A 47 -4.06 -17.83 8.63
CA ILE A 47 -2.89 -17.10 8.12
C ILE A 47 -3.27 -15.65 7.81
N ASN A 48 -4.41 -15.44 7.17
CA ASN A 48 -4.91 -14.10 6.85
C ASN A 48 -5.19 -13.31 8.13
N LEU A 49 -5.86 -13.93 9.11
CA LEU A 49 -6.15 -13.28 10.39
C LEU A 49 -4.87 -12.98 11.18
N LEU A 50 -3.86 -13.87 11.15
CA LEU A 50 -2.56 -13.60 11.75
C LEU A 50 -1.83 -12.43 11.08
N ALA A 51 -1.82 -12.38 9.75
CA ALA A 51 -1.23 -11.26 9.02
C ALA A 51 -1.94 -9.95 9.37
N VAL A 52 -3.26 -9.97 9.47
CA VAL A 52 -4.08 -8.81 9.87
C VAL A 52 -3.79 -8.39 11.30
N PHE A 53 -3.68 -9.34 12.23
CA PHE A 53 -3.35 -9.07 13.63
C PHE A 53 -2.00 -8.35 13.77
N PHE A 54 -0.94 -8.90 13.17
CA PHE A 54 0.39 -8.30 13.25
C PHE A 54 0.49 -6.98 12.47
N GLY A 55 -0.18 -6.86 11.33
CA GLY A 55 -0.30 -5.60 10.61
C GLY A 55 -1.01 -4.54 11.46
N ALA A 56 -2.12 -4.88 12.11
CA ALA A 56 -2.86 -3.98 12.98
C ALA A 56 -2.05 -3.56 14.23
N LEU A 57 -1.26 -4.48 14.80
CA LEU A 57 -0.28 -4.13 15.85
C LEU A 57 0.75 -3.12 15.34
N GLY A 58 1.29 -3.31 14.14
CA GLY A 58 2.19 -2.35 13.49
C GLY A 58 1.55 -0.98 13.28
N GLY A 59 0.29 -0.94 12.84
CA GLY A 59 -0.53 0.26 12.71
C GLY A 59 -0.71 0.99 14.04
N THR A 60 -0.98 0.24 15.11
CA THR A 60 -1.14 0.78 16.46
C THR A 60 0.16 1.37 17.01
N LEU A 61 1.29 0.73 16.74
CA LEU A 61 2.59 1.25 17.14
C LEU A 61 2.93 2.55 16.43
N ARG A 62 2.65 2.63 15.13
CA ARG A 62 2.81 3.88 14.38
C ARG A 62 1.89 4.98 14.88
N ALA A 63 0.64 4.65 15.22
CA ALA A 63 -0.28 5.60 15.85
C ALA A 63 0.31 6.19 17.14
N GLY A 64 0.97 5.35 17.95
CA GLY A 64 1.67 5.76 19.17
C GLY A 64 2.99 6.53 18.98
N GLU A 65 3.44 6.74 17.74
CA GLU A 65 4.56 7.65 17.45
C GLU A 65 4.14 9.12 17.40
N ASP A 66 2.84 9.38 17.21
CA ASP A 66 2.27 10.72 17.16
C ASP A 66 1.38 10.96 18.39
N GLU A 67 1.78 11.93 19.22
CA GLU A 67 1.06 12.29 20.44
C GLU A 67 -0.33 12.87 20.18
N GLN A 68 -0.63 13.28 18.94
CA GLN A 68 -1.93 13.84 18.55
C GLN A 68 -2.95 12.77 18.12
N THR A 69 -2.56 11.50 18.02
CA THR A 69 -3.47 10.44 17.57
C THR A 69 -4.45 10.06 18.68
N ASP A 70 -5.74 10.26 18.42
CA ASP A 70 -6.81 9.86 19.34
C ASP A 70 -7.14 8.36 19.21
N LEU A 71 -8.07 7.88 20.04
CA LEU A 71 -8.51 6.49 20.04
C LEU A 71 -8.99 6.05 18.64
N VAL A 72 -9.79 6.89 17.97
CA VAL A 72 -10.32 6.59 16.64
C VAL A 72 -9.19 6.50 15.62
N GLY A 73 -8.20 7.39 15.69
CA GLY A 73 -6.99 7.36 14.87
C GLY A 73 -6.19 6.07 15.05
N VAL A 74 -6.07 5.57 16.28
CA VAL A 74 -5.40 4.28 16.54
C VAL A 74 -6.11 3.12 15.84
N PHE A 75 -7.43 3.00 16.03
CA PHE A 75 -8.21 1.94 15.35
C PHE A 75 -8.18 2.09 13.83
N THR A 76 -8.19 3.32 13.32
CA THR A 76 -8.14 3.61 11.89
C THR A 76 -6.79 3.19 11.30
N LEU A 77 -5.67 3.51 11.96
CA LEU A 77 -4.34 3.10 11.54
C LEU A 77 -4.11 1.58 11.68
N ALA A 78 -4.66 0.97 12.72
CA ALA A 78 -4.66 -0.47 12.90
C ALA A 78 -5.43 -1.18 11.77
N ALA A 79 -6.62 -0.70 11.40
CA ALA A 79 -7.39 -1.21 10.27
C ALA A 79 -6.64 -1.00 8.94
N ALA A 80 -6.09 0.20 8.72
CA ALA A 80 -5.35 0.55 7.52
C ALA A 80 -4.14 -0.35 7.28
N MET A 81 -3.33 -0.60 8.31
CA MET A 81 -2.22 -1.56 8.19
C MET A 81 -2.67 -3.02 8.20
N GLY A 82 -3.67 -3.36 9.02
CA GLY A 82 -4.11 -4.73 9.22
C GLY A 82 -4.71 -5.34 7.98
N PHE A 83 -5.61 -4.65 7.27
CA PHE A 83 -6.24 -5.20 6.07
C PHE A 83 -6.29 -4.23 4.89
N GLY A 84 -5.72 -3.01 4.99
CA GLY A 84 -5.72 -2.04 3.89
C GLY A 84 -5.01 -2.54 2.63
N GLY A 85 -3.94 -3.33 2.78
CA GLY A 85 -3.31 -4.02 1.64
C GLY A 85 -4.26 -4.99 0.91
N GLY A 86 -5.04 -5.75 1.68
CA GLY A 86 -6.10 -6.62 1.18
C GLY A 86 -7.26 -5.85 0.53
N LEU A 87 -7.62 -4.68 1.07
CA LEU A 87 -8.62 -3.79 0.45
C LEU A 87 -8.16 -3.30 -0.92
N VAL A 88 -6.93 -2.78 -1.01
CA VAL A 88 -6.38 -2.29 -2.29
C VAL A 88 -6.33 -3.42 -3.31
N ARG A 89 -5.91 -4.62 -2.92
CA ARG A 89 -5.94 -5.82 -3.77
C ARG A 89 -7.36 -6.13 -4.25
N ASP A 90 -8.32 -6.20 -3.34
CA ASP A 90 -9.70 -6.56 -3.68
C ASP A 90 -10.32 -5.53 -4.63
N LEU A 91 -10.00 -4.24 -4.47
CA LEU A 91 -10.40 -3.18 -5.39
C LEU A 91 -9.76 -3.34 -6.77
N LEU A 92 -8.47 -3.65 -6.84
CA LEU A 92 -7.75 -3.86 -8.11
C LEU A 92 -8.28 -5.09 -8.87
N LEU A 93 -8.71 -6.12 -8.15
CA LEU A 93 -9.28 -7.35 -8.73
C LEU A 93 -10.79 -7.25 -8.99
N GLY A 94 -11.45 -6.14 -8.64
CA GLY A 94 -12.91 -6.01 -8.73
C GLY A 94 -13.68 -6.92 -7.77
N ASN A 95 -13.03 -7.43 -6.73
CA ASN A 95 -13.60 -8.35 -5.73
C ASN A 95 -14.43 -7.58 -4.69
N LEU A 96 -15.61 -7.12 -5.09
CA LEU A 96 -16.51 -6.30 -4.28
C LEU A 96 -17.72 -7.10 -3.77
N PRO A 97 -18.13 -6.96 -2.49
CA PRO A 97 -17.48 -6.15 -1.43
C PRO A 97 -16.16 -6.77 -0.96
N PRO A 98 -15.15 -6.00 -0.50
CA PRO A 98 -13.86 -6.56 -0.09
C PRO A 98 -13.96 -7.59 1.05
N ALA A 99 -13.00 -8.52 1.13
CA ALA A 99 -13.02 -9.64 2.08
C ALA A 99 -13.12 -9.17 3.55
N ALA A 100 -12.45 -8.07 3.89
CA ALA A 100 -12.49 -7.49 5.24
C ALA A 100 -13.89 -7.03 5.69
N PHE A 101 -14.81 -6.81 4.74
CA PHE A 101 -16.21 -6.44 5.02
C PHE A 101 -17.19 -7.61 4.84
N ARG A 102 -16.75 -8.74 4.28
CA ARG A 102 -17.54 -9.97 4.18
C ARG A 102 -17.52 -10.76 5.48
N ASP A 103 -16.36 -10.82 6.13
CA ASP A 103 -16.17 -11.54 7.39
C ASP A 103 -15.80 -10.58 8.53
N PRO A 104 -16.67 -10.45 9.57
CA PRO A 104 -16.41 -9.56 10.70
C PRO A 104 -15.15 -9.94 11.50
N SER A 105 -14.63 -11.16 11.35
CA SER A 105 -13.41 -11.62 12.02
C SER A 105 -12.21 -10.71 11.73
N TYR A 106 -12.10 -10.16 10.52
CA TYR A 106 -11.02 -9.23 10.16
C TYR A 106 -11.07 -7.95 11.02
N LEU A 107 -12.26 -7.37 11.18
CA LEU A 107 -12.47 -6.17 11.98
C LEU A 107 -12.25 -6.44 13.47
N ILE A 108 -12.76 -7.57 13.97
CA ILE A 108 -12.60 -7.97 15.38
C ILE A 108 -11.12 -8.19 15.70
N VAL A 109 -10.38 -8.86 14.84
CA VAL A 109 -8.95 -9.11 15.02
C VAL A 109 -8.15 -7.81 14.97
N ALA A 110 -8.44 -6.92 14.01
CA ALA A 110 -7.78 -5.62 13.93
C ALA A 110 -8.08 -4.75 15.16
N ALA A 111 -9.33 -4.74 15.64
CA ALA A 111 -9.73 -4.02 16.84
C ALA A 111 -9.10 -4.61 18.11
N GLY A 112 -9.05 -5.93 18.23
CA GLY A 112 -8.39 -6.62 19.34
C GLY A 112 -6.88 -6.35 19.36
N ALA A 113 -6.23 -6.38 18.20
CA ALA A 113 -4.83 -5.98 18.04
C ALA A 113 -4.61 -4.51 18.46
N ALA A 114 -5.50 -3.60 18.06
CA ALA A 114 -5.43 -2.20 18.46
C ALA A 114 -5.55 -2.02 19.99
N GLY A 115 -6.56 -2.64 20.61
CA GLY A 115 -6.73 -2.59 22.06
C GLY A 115 -5.53 -3.17 22.82
N LEU A 116 -5.00 -4.31 22.36
CA LEU A 116 -3.80 -4.92 22.94
C LEU A 116 -2.57 -4.03 22.75
N GLY A 117 -2.39 -3.49 21.55
CA GLY A 117 -1.28 -2.61 21.22
C GLY A 117 -1.30 -1.31 22.03
N MET A 118 -2.47 -0.76 22.33
CA MET A 118 -2.63 0.39 23.21
C MET A 118 -2.29 0.05 24.66
N LEU A 119 -2.81 -1.06 25.18
CA LEU A 119 -2.58 -1.46 26.58
C LEU A 119 -1.09 -1.74 26.85
N PHE A 120 -0.38 -2.30 25.87
CA PHE A 120 1.02 -2.68 26.00
C PHE A 120 1.97 -1.78 25.20
N LEU A 121 1.54 -0.58 24.79
CA LEU A 121 2.29 0.28 23.88
C LEU A 121 3.74 0.53 24.34
N TYR A 122 3.91 0.80 25.64
CA TYR A 122 5.23 0.98 26.26
C TYR A 122 6.15 -0.25 26.06
N TYR A 123 5.63 -1.45 26.29
CA TYR A 123 6.38 -2.70 26.15
C TYR A 123 6.64 -3.03 24.68
N LEU A 124 5.66 -2.84 23.80
CA LEU A 124 5.81 -3.10 22.36
C LEU A 124 6.85 -2.18 21.74
N ARG A 125 6.92 -0.91 22.15
CA ARG A 125 7.99 0.01 21.70
C ARG A 125 9.38 -0.49 22.07
N LYS A 126 9.54 -1.10 23.26
CA LYS A 126 10.81 -1.73 23.68
C LYS A 126 11.12 -3.02 22.90
N LEU A 127 10.09 -3.69 22.40
CA LEU A 127 10.18 -4.89 21.55
C LEU A 127 10.39 -4.56 20.06
N GLY A 128 10.66 -3.30 19.68
CA GLY A 128 10.93 -2.90 18.30
C GLY A 128 11.85 -3.84 17.51
N PRO A 129 12.99 -4.32 18.07
CA PRO A 129 13.86 -5.29 17.39
C PRO A 129 13.19 -6.64 17.09
N VAL A 130 12.22 -7.07 17.90
CA VAL A 130 11.45 -8.32 17.73
C VAL A 130 10.28 -8.12 16.78
N LEU A 131 9.71 -6.92 16.72
CA LEU A 131 8.59 -6.61 15.84
C LEU A 131 9.03 -6.38 14.39
N TRP A 132 10.27 -5.94 14.17
CA TRP A 132 10.85 -5.77 12.84
C TRP A 132 10.82 -7.05 11.96
N PRO A 133 11.29 -8.23 12.42
CA PRO A 133 11.19 -9.45 11.63
C PRO A 133 9.74 -9.91 11.47
N ILE A 134 8.88 -9.69 12.46
CA ILE A 134 7.44 -10.04 12.36
C ILE A 134 6.76 -9.24 11.24
N ASP A 135 7.01 -7.93 11.18
CA ASP A 135 6.52 -7.06 10.10
C ASP A 135 7.01 -7.55 8.72
N THR A 136 8.21 -8.12 8.65
CA THR A 136 8.76 -8.69 7.41
C THR A 136 7.97 -9.90 6.94
N ILE A 137 7.60 -10.76 7.89
CA ILE A 137 6.77 -11.93 7.62
C ILE A 137 5.40 -11.49 7.12
N VAL A 138 4.80 -10.45 7.71
CA VAL A 138 3.51 -9.89 7.29
C VAL A 138 3.57 -9.38 5.84
N ILE A 139 4.62 -8.63 5.48
CA ILE A 139 4.84 -8.18 4.08
C ILE A 139 4.88 -9.39 3.14
N GLY A 140 5.64 -10.44 3.50
CA GLY A 140 5.75 -11.64 2.70
C GLY A 140 4.42 -12.38 2.55
N LEU A 141 3.64 -12.50 3.64
CA LEU A 141 2.32 -13.12 3.62
C LEU A 141 1.35 -12.35 2.72
N PHE A 142 1.28 -11.03 2.84
CA PHE A 142 0.42 -10.23 1.95
C PHE A 142 0.85 -10.29 0.49
N ALA A 143 2.16 -10.37 0.22
CA ALA A 143 2.67 -10.58 -1.14
C ALA A 143 2.18 -11.91 -1.72
N CYS A 144 2.29 -13.00 -0.96
CA CYS A 144 1.83 -14.32 -1.37
C CYS A 144 0.31 -14.35 -1.58
N VAL A 145 -0.46 -13.89 -0.59
CA VAL A 145 -1.92 -13.90 -0.63
C VAL A 145 -2.43 -13.04 -1.79
N GLY A 146 -1.81 -11.87 -2.02
CA GLY A 146 -2.16 -10.99 -3.13
C GLY A 146 -1.84 -11.58 -4.51
N THR A 147 -0.66 -12.19 -4.64
CA THR A 147 -0.26 -12.87 -5.88
C THR A 147 -1.16 -14.06 -6.17
N ASN A 148 -1.46 -14.88 -5.17
CA ASN A 148 -2.37 -16.00 -5.29
C ASN A 148 -3.77 -15.57 -5.76
N ALA A 149 -4.34 -14.55 -5.11
CA ALA A 149 -5.66 -14.04 -5.48
C ALA A 149 -5.70 -13.53 -6.93
N ALA A 150 -4.61 -12.91 -7.41
CA ALA A 150 -4.50 -12.45 -8.78
C ALA A 150 -4.36 -13.61 -9.79
N LEU A 151 -3.58 -14.64 -9.47
CA LEU A 151 -3.45 -15.84 -10.32
C LEU A 151 -4.75 -16.65 -10.38
N ILE A 152 -5.49 -16.73 -9.27
CA ILE A 152 -6.83 -17.34 -9.23
C ILE A 152 -7.84 -16.53 -10.06
N ALA A 153 -7.68 -15.21 -10.13
CA ALA A 153 -8.47 -14.34 -10.99
C ALA A 153 -8.07 -14.40 -12.47
N ASP A 154 -7.33 -15.43 -12.88
CA ASP A 154 -6.89 -15.70 -14.25
C ASP A 154 -6.02 -14.59 -14.87
N LEU A 155 -5.30 -13.84 -14.02
CA LEU A 155 -4.33 -12.85 -14.47
C LEU A 155 -2.98 -13.50 -14.77
N ASP A 156 -2.31 -12.97 -15.78
CA ASP A 156 -0.93 -13.36 -16.12
C ASP A 156 0.04 -13.14 -14.94
N MET A 157 1.18 -13.83 -15.00
CA MET A 157 2.18 -13.83 -13.94
C MET A 157 2.68 -12.41 -13.59
N LEU A 158 2.89 -11.55 -14.59
CA LEU A 158 3.39 -10.18 -14.37
C LEU A 158 2.38 -9.30 -13.60
N PRO A 159 1.12 -9.12 -14.03
CA PRO A 159 0.14 -8.38 -13.24
C PRO A 159 -0.11 -9.00 -11.87
N ALA A 160 -0.05 -10.33 -11.73
CA ALA A 160 -0.17 -10.98 -10.42
C ALA A 160 0.95 -10.58 -9.45
N ILE A 161 2.21 -10.54 -9.91
CA ILE A 161 3.35 -10.08 -9.10
C ILE A 161 3.16 -8.62 -8.67
N ILE A 162 2.69 -7.76 -9.56
CA ILE A 162 2.45 -6.34 -9.27
C ILE A 162 1.36 -6.19 -8.21
N ILE A 163 0.23 -6.88 -8.36
CA ILE A 163 -0.88 -6.85 -7.40
C ILE A 163 -0.45 -7.39 -6.05
N GLY A 164 0.29 -8.50 -6.01
CA GLY A 164 0.86 -9.04 -4.77
C GLY A 164 1.80 -8.06 -4.08
N THR A 165 2.68 -7.41 -4.85
CA THR A 165 3.59 -6.38 -4.32
C THR A 165 2.79 -5.21 -3.73
N ILE A 166 1.80 -4.68 -4.45
CA ILE A 166 0.95 -3.59 -3.97
C ILE A 166 0.18 -4.01 -2.71
N ALA A 167 -0.36 -5.23 -2.67
CA ALA A 167 -1.04 -5.76 -1.49
C ALA A 167 -0.11 -5.78 -0.26
N SER A 168 1.16 -6.18 -0.44
CA SER A 168 2.14 -6.23 0.65
C SER A 168 2.50 -4.89 1.26
N VAL A 169 2.56 -3.83 0.45
CA VAL A 169 2.95 -2.49 0.91
C VAL A 169 1.78 -1.54 1.11
N GLY A 170 0.60 -1.90 0.61
CA GLY A 170 -0.58 -1.03 0.57
C GLY A 170 -1.02 -0.56 1.96
N GLY A 171 -0.90 -1.41 2.98
CA GLY A 171 -1.18 -1.03 4.37
C GLY A 171 -0.23 0.04 4.89
N LEU A 172 1.08 -0.05 4.58
CA LEU A 172 2.06 0.98 4.95
C LEU A 172 1.78 2.30 4.22
N ILE A 173 1.49 2.24 2.90
CA ILE A 173 1.16 3.45 2.12
C ILE A 173 -0.05 4.14 2.73
N LEU A 174 -1.11 3.39 3.02
CA LEU A 174 -2.34 3.95 3.59
C LEU A 174 -2.08 4.56 4.96
N SER A 175 -1.31 3.88 5.81
CA SER A 175 -0.89 4.40 7.12
C SER A 175 -0.07 5.70 7.01
N ASP A 176 0.84 5.79 6.04
CA ASP A 176 1.66 6.99 5.81
C ASP A 176 0.79 8.16 5.34
N LEU A 177 -0.14 7.91 4.41
CA LEU A 177 -1.07 8.91 3.87
C LEU A 177 -2.01 9.45 4.95
N LEU A 178 -2.57 8.58 5.80
CA LEU A 178 -3.48 8.97 6.88
C LEU A 178 -2.79 9.85 7.93
N GLN A 179 -1.49 9.65 8.16
CA GLN A 179 -0.68 10.48 9.06
C GLN A 179 -0.13 11.75 8.39
N GLY A 180 -0.38 11.94 7.09
CA GLY A 180 0.19 13.06 6.33
C GLY A 180 1.72 13.03 6.21
N ARG A 181 2.34 11.86 6.42
CA ARG A 181 3.80 11.69 6.37
C ARG A 181 4.24 11.28 4.95
N PRO A 182 5.42 11.72 4.49
CA PRO A 182 6.01 11.18 3.26
C PRO A 182 6.16 9.66 3.37
N SER A 183 5.69 8.91 2.36
CA SER A 183 5.64 7.45 2.49
C SER A 183 7.02 6.83 2.67
N SER A 184 7.15 6.01 3.71
CA SER A 184 8.34 5.23 4.06
C SER A 184 8.87 4.35 2.91
N ILE A 185 8.03 4.05 1.92
CA ILE A 185 8.40 3.27 0.71
C ILE A 185 9.09 4.13 -0.35
N MET A 186 8.79 5.43 -0.40
CA MET A 186 9.38 6.38 -1.37
C MET A 186 10.71 6.98 -0.91
N TYR A 187 11.11 6.74 0.34
CA TYR A 187 12.29 7.31 0.96
C TYR A 187 13.30 6.24 1.36
N VAL A 188 14.49 6.68 1.74
CA VAL A 188 15.59 5.82 2.20
C VAL A 188 15.15 5.01 3.42
N GLY A 189 14.90 3.73 3.22
CA GLY A 189 14.50 2.78 4.25
C GLY A 189 14.75 1.34 3.81
N PRO A 190 14.37 0.35 4.63
CA PRO A 190 14.38 -1.06 4.22
C PRO A 190 13.55 -1.19 2.94
N PRO A 191 13.99 -1.97 1.95
CA PRO A 191 13.35 -2.00 0.64
C PRO A 191 12.06 -2.83 0.69
N ASN A 192 11.03 -2.35 1.40
CA ASN A 192 9.79 -3.07 1.69
C ASN A 192 9.08 -3.52 0.41
N ALA A 193 8.99 -2.63 -0.58
CA ALA A 193 8.39 -2.95 -1.87
C ALA A 193 9.20 -3.98 -2.67
N VAL A 194 10.54 -3.91 -2.63
CA VAL A 194 11.40 -4.87 -3.33
C VAL A 194 11.37 -6.24 -2.63
N ALA A 195 11.32 -6.26 -1.30
CA ALA A 195 11.16 -7.46 -0.52
C ALA A 195 9.81 -8.13 -0.80
N GLY A 196 8.72 -7.36 -0.77
CA GLY A 196 7.39 -7.84 -1.14
C GLY A 196 7.34 -8.35 -2.59
N MET A 197 7.98 -7.65 -3.52
CA MET A 197 8.11 -8.09 -4.91
C MET A 197 8.88 -9.40 -5.04
N ALA A 198 9.98 -9.56 -4.29
CA ALA A 198 10.72 -10.82 -4.28
C ALA A 198 9.87 -11.99 -3.76
N GLY A 199 9.07 -11.75 -2.72
CA GLY A 199 8.08 -12.73 -2.23
C GLY A 199 7.03 -13.05 -3.28
N ALA A 200 6.47 -12.04 -3.94
CA ALA A 200 5.48 -12.21 -5.00
C ALA A 200 6.03 -13.01 -6.20
N VAL A 201 7.25 -12.70 -6.64
CA VAL A 201 7.96 -13.44 -7.72
C VAL A 201 8.20 -14.89 -7.30
N ALA A 202 8.72 -15.11 -6.09
CA ALA A 202 8.96 -16.46 -5.57
C ALA A 202 7.65 -17.25 -5.53
N TYR A 203 6.56 -16.66 -5.03
CA TYR A 203 5.27 -17.32 -5.00
C TYR A 203 4.75 -17.67 -6.40
N ALA A 204 4.79 -16.71 -7.33
CA ALA A 204 4.29 -16.90 -8.69
C ALA A 204 5.01 -18.03 -9.44
N LEU A 205 6.35 -18.13 -9.29
CA LEU A 205 7.15 -19.19 -9.91
C LEU A 205 6.84 -20.58 -9.36
N LEU A 206 6.42 -20.68 -8.10
CA LEU A 206 6.09 -21.95 -7.43
C LEU A 206 4.60 -22.30 -7.47
N TYR A 207 3.76 -21.47 -8.11
CA TYR A 207 2.31 -21.61 -8.07
C TYR A 207 1.81 -22.97 -8.63
N THR A 208 2.34 -23.40 -9.78
CA THR A 208 1.86 -24.60 -10.49
C THR A 208 2.60 -25.89 -10.10
N GLY A 209 3.71 -25.80 -9.36
CA GLY A 209 4.63 -26.92 -9.17
C GLY A 209 4.70 -27.51 -7.75
N THR A 210 4.14 -26.83 -6.74
CA THR A 210 4.30 -27.22 -5.33
C THR A 210 3.04 -27.02 -4.50
N ARG A 211 2.95 -27.68 -3.34
CA ARG A 211 1.84 -27.48 -2.39
C ARG A 211 1.79 -26.01 -1.91
N PRO A 212 0.62 -25.38 -1.80
CA PRO A 212 0.50 -23.96 -1.44
C PRO A 212 1.25 -23.55 -0.17
N VAL A 213 1.22 -24.39 0.88
CA VAL A 213 1.91 -24.15 2.16
C VAL A 213 3.42 -24.01 1.97
N ILE A 214 4.02 -24.79 1.08
CA ILE A 214 5.46 -24.76 0.80
C ILE A 214 5.80 -23.50 -0.01
N SER A 215 4.98 -23.16 -1.01
CA SER A 215 5.15 -21.93 -1.81
C SER A 215 5.12 -20.68 -0.92
N ILE A 216 4.20 -20.61 0.06
CA ILE A 216 4.12 -19.51 1.03
C ILE A 216 5.39 -19.44 1.88
N GLY A 217 5.83 -20.59 2.43
CA GLY A 217 7.04 -20.64 3.25
C GLY A 217 8.26 -20.12 2.51
N ILE A 218 8.47 -20.59 1.27
CA ILE A 218 9.60 -20.16 0.42
C ILE A 218 9.49 -18.67 0.07
N ALA A 219 8.31 -18.17 -0.26
CA ALA A 219 8.11 -16.77 -0.62
C ALA A 219 8.28 -15.81 0.59
N VAL A 220 7.84 -16.21 1.79
CA VAL A 220 8.13 -15.47 3.03
C VAL A 220 9.63 -15.47 3.32
N ILE A 221 10.32 -16.61 3.17
CA ILE A 221 11.77 -16.68 3.33
C ILE A 221 12.48 -15.76 2.31
N ALA A 222 12.07 -15.78 1.04
CA ALA A 222 12.62 -14.89 0.02
C ALA A 222 12.43 -13.41 0.39
N THR A 223 11.24 -13.05 0.88
CA THR A 223 10.93 -11.69 1.38
C THR A 223 11.88 -11.31 2.52
N VAL A 224 12.05 -12.19 3.51
CA VAL A 224 12.92 -11.97 4.66
C VAL A 224 14.37 -11.80 4.25
N LEU A 225 14.89 -12.67 3.38
CA LEU A 225 16.26 -12.61 2.88
C LEU A 225 16.52 -11.29 2.16
N VAL A 226 15.62 -10.88 1.26
CA VAL A 226 15.77 -9.61 0.54
C VAL A 226 15.68 -8.42 1.50
N ARG A 227 14.76 -8.43 2.47
CA ARG A 227 14.66 -7.33 3.43
C ARG A 227 15.87 -7.24 4.35
N LEU A 228 16.48 -8.36 4.72
CA LEU A 228 17.73 -8.42 5.49
C LEU A 228 18.93 -7.85 4.72
N THR A 229 18.93 -7.86 3.38
CA THR A 229 20.01 -7.24 2.61
C THR A 229 20.07 -5.71 2.81
N GLY A 230 18.95 -5.04 3.08
CA GLY A 230 18.92 -3.59 3.33
C GLY A 230 19.81 -3.16 4.51
N PRO A 231 19.55 -3.65 5.74
CA PRO A 231 20.35 -3.36 6.92
C PRO A 231 21.80 -3.85 6.83
N VAL A 232 22.03 -4.99 6.17
CA VAL A 232 23.37 -5.64 6.11
C VAL A 232 24.29 -4.97 5.08
N PHE A 233 23.76 -4.51 3.95
CA PHE A 233 24.58 -3.92 2.88
C PHE A 233 24.60 -2.39 2.88
N HIS A 234 23.95 -1.71 3.83
CA HIS A 234 23.69 -0.26 3.79
C HIS A 234 23.17 0.18 2.41
N MET A 235 22.41 -0.70 1.75
CA MET A 235 22.04 -0.55 0.35
C MET A 235 20.88 0.44 0.25
N THR A 236 21.21 1.72 0.24
CA THR A 236 20.27 2.80 -0.03
C THR A 236 19.85 2.71 -1.50
N VAL A 237 18.55 2.57 -1.77
CA VAL A 237 18.05 2.66 -3.14
C VAL A 237 18.54 3.98 -3.75
N PRO A 238 19.24 3.97 -4.91
CA PRO A 238 19.90 5.15 -5.43
C PRO A 238 18.89 6.25 -5.71
N GLN A 239 19.05 7.40 -5.06
CA GLN A 239 18.16 8.55 -5.22
C GLN A 239 18.47 9.29 -6.54
N PRO A 240 17.54 9.37 -7.50
CA PRO A 240 17.78 10.05 -8.77
C PRO A 240 17.98 11.58 -8.62
N ARG A 241 17.40 12.20 -7.58
CA ARG A 241 17.32 13.67 -7.46
C ARG A 241 18.39 14.34 -6.60
N MET A 242 18.93 13.69 -5.56
CA MET A 242 19.96 14.31 -4.69
C MET A 242 21.23 14.64 -5.47
N ARG A 243 21.69 13.72 -6.32
CA ARG A 243 22.92 13.91 -7.12
C ARG A 243 22.84 15.13 -8.04
N ALA A 244 21.68 15.39 -8.64
CA ALA A 244 21.47 16.55 -9.51
C ALA A 244 21.45 17.88 -8.71
N TYR A 245 20.90 17.87 -7.49
CA TYR A 245 20.89 19.04 -6.62
C TYR A 245 22.29 19.36 -6.06
N GLU A 246 23.02 18.35 -5.58
CA GLU A 246 24.40 18.50 -5.09
C GLU A 246 25.35 19.04 -6.17
N LEU A 247 25.21 18.55 -7.41
CA LEU A 247 25.99 19.05 -8.54
C LEU A 247 25.68 20.53 -8.84
N ARG A 248 24.42 20.96 -8.70
CA ARG A 248 24.04 22.37 -8.85
C ARG A 248 24.60 23.25 -7.73
N VAL A 249 24.58 22.76 -6.49
CA VAL A 249 25.13 23.49 -5.33
C VAL A 249 26.64 23.62 -5.44
N LYS A 250 27.37 22.53 -5.69
CA LYS A 250 28.82 22.55 -5.90
C LYS A 250 29.25 23.45 -7.06
N ARG A 251 28.50 23.46 -8.16
CA ARG A 251 28.75 24.36 -9.29
C ARG A 251 28.56 25.84 -8.92
N ARG A 252 27.56 26.18 -8.10
CA ARG A 252 27.33 27.55 -7.61
C ARG A 252 28.46 28.01 -6.68
N GLU A 253 28.94 27.14 -5.80
CA GLU A 253 30.05 27.46 -4.90
C GLU A 253 31.37 27.65 -5.66
N SER A 254 31.68 26.74 -6.59
CA SER A 254 32.85 26.86 -7.47
C SER A 254 32.84 28.18 -8.25
N ASN A 255 31.69 28.55 -8.83
CA ASN A 255 31.55 29.82 -9.56
C ASN A 255 31.74 31.05 -8.65
N ARG A 256 31.26 31.02 -7.39
CA ARG A 256 31.46 32.10 -6.42
C ARG A 256 32.93 32.24 -6.02
N THR A 257 33.62 31.12 -5.80
CA THR A 257 35.05 31.11 -5.47
C THR A 257 35.87 31.65 -6.63
N MET A 258 35.59 31.21 -7.86
CA MET A 258 36.26 31.72 -9.07
C MET A 258 36.00 33.22 -9.29
N ALA A 259 34.79 33.71 -9.02
CA ALA A 259 34.47 35.14 -9.11
C ALA A 259 35.24 35.98 -8.09
N ARG A 260 35.45 35.46 -6.87
CA ARG A 260 36.26 36.13 -5.82
C ARG A 260 37.74 36.20 -6.21
N LEU A 261 38.30 35.11 -6.73
CA LEU A 261 39.69 35.07 -7.19
C LEU A 261 39.95 36.05 -8.35
N ARG A 262 39.02 36.15 -9.31
CA ARG A 262 39.11 37.12 -10.42
C ARG A 262 39.08 38.57 -9.93
N ARG A 263 38.28 38.89 -8.90
CA ARG A 263 38.24 40.24 -8.31
C ARG A 263 39.52 40.58 -7.55
N SER A 264 40.08 39.62 -6.81
CA SER A 264 41.35 39.81 -6.09
C SER A 264 42.53 39.99 -7.04
N SER A 265 42.57 39.26 -8.16
CA SER A 265 43.61 39.41 -9.18
C SER A 265 43.50 40.75 -9.92
N LYS A 266 42.28 41.25 -10.18
CA LYS A 266 42.08 42.54 -10.85
C LYS A 266 42.46 43.72 -9.95
N GLY A 267 42.07 43.68 -8.66
CA GLY A 267 42.42 44.72 -7.69
C GLY A 267 43.91 44.79 -7.34
N SER A 268 44.68 43.70 -7.54
CA SER A 268 46.13 43.70 -7.36
C SER A 268 46.90 44.22 -8.58
N SER A 269 46.27 44.24 -9.76
CA SER A 269 46.88 44.76 -10.99
C SER A 269 46.72 46.28 -11.09
N ASP A 270 45.59 46.82 -10.61
CA ASP A 270 45.30 48.26 -10.60
C ASP A 270 46.07 49.04 -9.53
N SER A 271 46.80 48.36 -8.63
CA SER A 271 47.61 48.97 -7.55
C SER A 271 49.11 49.03 -7.87
N ILE A 272 49.53 48.63 -9.08
CA ILE A 272 50.93 48.60 -9.53
C ILE A 272 51.19 49.60 -10.68
N GLU A 273 50.16 50.25 -11.23
CA GLU A 273 50.28 51.43 -12.11
C GLU A 273 50.21 52.73 -11.31
#